data_AF-A0A6G1YLH7-F1
#
_entry.id   AF-A0A6G1YLH7-F1
#
_cell.length_a   1.000
_cell.length_b   1.000
_cell.length_c   1.000
_cell.angle_alpha   90.00
_cell.angle_beta   90.00
_cell.angle_gamma   90.00
#
_symmetry.space_group_name_H-M   'P 1'
#
loop_
_entity.id
_entity.type
_entity.pdbx_description
1 polymer ?
#
loop_
_entity_poly.entity_id
_entity_poly.type
_entity_poly.pdbx_seq_one_letter_code
_entity_poly.pdbx_strand_id
1 'polypeptide(L)'
;MSVLLSSLFERPLLIYDDNCRVCGQFAMYVNHLSRGWIRVAGHYDSYEANNAKSLIFPSDYDSTSMFWLINAKGAFGGRAGLLPVFVEIIKGTFRKASEVENPNLACRDIEKRSCSSPRSTFARMISLFKNSKQYCFGNLNGST
;
A
#
# COMPACT_ATOMS: atom_id res chain seq x y z
N MET A 1 -0.64 -3.74 -21.72
CA MET A 1 -1.15 -3.82 -20.33
C MET A 1 -0.19 -3.20 -19.32
N SER A 2 1.10 -3.54 -19.36
CA SER A 2 2.14 -3.00 -18.45
C SER A 2 2.23 -1.47 -18.44
N VAL A 3 2.26 -0.80 -19.59
CA VAL A 3 2.32 0.68 -19.70
C VAL A 3 1.09 1.36 -19.07
N LEU A 4 -0.10 0.78 -19.25
CA LEU A 4 -1.35 1.29 -18.66
C LEU A 4 -1.34 1.16 -17.13
N LEU A 5 -0.84 0.03 -16.60
CA LEU A 5 -0.67 -0.15 -15.16
C LEU A 5 0.37 0.84 -14.60
N SER A 6 1.48 1.06 -15.32
CA SER A 6 2.48 2.04 -14.90
C SER A 6 1.92 3.47 -14.82
N SER A 7 1.07 3.88 -15.76
CA SER A 7 0.41 5.20 -15.71
C SER A 7 -0.67 5.30 -14.63
N LEU A 8 -1.45 4.23 -14.41
CA LEU A 8 -2.47 4.20 -13.35
C LEU A 8 -1.87 4.35 -11.94
N PHE A 9 -0.64 3.88 -11.76
CA PHE A 9 0.08 3.94 -10.49
C PHE A 9 1.28 4.91 -10.54
N GLU A 10 1.17 5.97 -11.35
CA GLU A 10 2.15 7.06 -11.37
C GLU A 10 2.28 7.71 -9.99
N ARG A 11 1.14 7.92 -9.31
CA ARG A 11 1.08 8.25 -7.87
C ARG A 11 0.96 6.95 -7.05
N PRO A 12 1.95 6.62 -6.20
CA PRO A 12 1.96 5.37 -5.45
C PRO A 12 0.73 5.21 -4.54
N LEU A 13 0.28 3.96 -4.41
CA LEU A 13 -0.79 3.55 -3.51
C LEU A 13 -0.25 2.51 -2.52
N LEU A 14 -0.36 2.81 -1.23
CA LEU A 14 -0.08 1.89 -0.15
C LEU A 14 -1.38 1.28 0.35
N ILE A 15 -1.56 -0.02 0.13
CA ILE A 15 -2.68 -0.79 0.67
C ILE A 15 -2.24 -1.42 2.00
N TYR A 16 -3.03 -1.27 3.06
CA TYR A 16 -2.72 -1.79 4.39
C TYR A 16 -3.92 -2.50 5.03
N ASP A 17 -3.66 -3.30 6.05
CA ASP A 17 -4.70 -3.95 6.86
C ASP A 17 -5.35 -2.92 7.80
N ASP A 18 -6.54 -2.47 7.45
CA ASP A 18 -7.37 -1.50 8.18
C ASP A 18 -8.04 -2.07 9.44
N ASN A 19 -7.90 -3.37 9.69
CA ASN A 19 -8.24 -4.00 10.98
C ASN A 19 -7.02 -4.10 11.92
N CYS A 20 -5.84 -3.63 11.50
CA CYS A 20 -4.60 -3.66 12.27
C CYS A 20 -4.16 -2.24 12.66
N ARG A 21 -4.22 -1.91 13.96
CA ARG A 21 -3.84 -0.57 14.47
C ARG A 21 -2.42 -0.15 14.09
N VAL A 22 -1.46 -1.06 14.21
CA VAL A 22 -0.05 -0.78 13.88
C VAL A 22 0.12 -0.55 12.38
N CYS A 23 -0.62 -1.29 11.56
CA CYS A 23 -0.62 -1.16 10.10
C CYS A 23 -1.23 0.20 9.68
N GLY A 24 -2.31 0.63 10.35
CA GLY A 24 -2.86 1.97 10.20
C GLY A 24 -1.87 3.08 10.58
N GLN A 25 -1.18 2.95 11.72
CA GLN A 25 -0.13 3.90 12.10
C GLN A 25 1.01 3.96 11.08
N PHE A 26 1.47 2.80 10.59
CA PHE A 26 2.46 2.72 9.53
C PHE A 26 1.99 3.48 8.28
N ALA A 27 0.76 3.23 7.81
CA ALA A 27 0.21 3.93 6.65
C ALA A 27 0.12 5.45 6.88
N MET A 28 -0.32 5.89 8.05
CA MET A 28 -0.36 7.32 8.41
C MET A 28 1.03 7.97 8.34
N TYR A 29 2.06 7.34 8.92
CA TYR A 29 3.42 7.86 8.86
C TYR A 29 3.94 7.92 7.42
N VAL A 30 3.70 6.88 6.62
CA VAL A 30 4.11 6.86 5.20
C VAL A 30 3.47 8.01 4.42
N ASN A 31 2.15 8.22 4.59
CA ASN A 31 1.45 9.32 3.93
C ASN A 31 1.99 10.69 4.39
N HIS A 32 2.15 10.88 5.70
CA HIS A 32 2.63 12.15 6.26
C HIS A 32 4.07 12.46 5.84
N LEU A 33 4.99 11.51 5.98
CA LEU A 33 6.40 11.68 5.63
C LEU A 33 6.60 11.91 4.12
N SER A 34 5.75 11.30 3.28
CA SER A 34 5.76 11.53 1.84
C SER A 34 5.02 12.81 1.41
N ARG A 35 4.53 13.62 2.37
CA ARG A 35 3.74 14.84 2.13
C ARG A 35 2.49 14.56 1.27
N GLY A 36 1.87 13.41 1.47
CA GLY A 36 0.71 12.96 0.71
C GLY A 36 1.03 12.34 -0.65
N TRP A 37 2.30 12.31 -1.10
CA TRP A 37 2.67 11.70 -2.38
C TRP A 37 2.20 10.23 -2.47
N ILE A 38 2.44 9.45 -1.42
CA ILE A 38 1.94 8.09 -1.32
C ILE A 38 0.50 8.13 -0.78
N ARG A 39 -0.46 7.71 -1.59
CA ARG A 39 -1.86 7.51 -1.17
C ARG A 39 -1.95 6.27 -0.29
N VAL A 40 -2.93 6.23 0.61
CA VAL A 40 -3.16 5.09 1.51
C VAL A 40 -4.60 4.60 1.38
N ALA A 41 -4.79 3.27 1.40
CA ALA A 41 -6.10 2.64 1.33
C ALA A 41 -6.16 1.36 2.17
N GLY A 42 -7.25 1.16 2.92
CA GLY A 42 -7.50 -0.07 3.66
C GLY A 42 -7.84 -1.24 2.72
N HIS A 43 -7.55 -2.47 3.14
CA HIS A 43 -7.84 -3.68 2.38
C HIS A 43 -9.34 -3.91 2.19
N TYR A 44 -10.17 -3.63 3.20
CA TYR A 44 -11.55 -4.10 3.24
C TYR A 44 -12.55 -3.04 2.76
N ASP A 45 -12.38 -1.79 3.21
CA ASP A 45 -13.41 -0.74 3.04
C ASP A 45 -13.05 0.31 1.95
N SER A 46 -12.09 0.02 1.05
CA SER A 46 -11.67 0.96 -0.01
C SER A 46 -11.92 0.45 -1.43
N TYR A 47 -12.68 1.24 -2.20
CA TYR A 47 -12.86 1.04 -3.65
C TYR A 47 -11.50 1.06 -4.38
N GLU A 48 -10.61 1.98 -4.02
CA GLU A 48 -9.30 2.11 -4.65
C GLU A 48 -8.44 0.86 -4.43
N ALA A 49 -8.41 0.33 -3.20
CA ALA A 49 -7.67 -0.90 -2.90
C ALA A 49 -8.25 -2.09 -3.66
N ASN A 50 -9.57 -2.24 -3.69
CA ASN A 50 -10.23 -3.37 -4.37
C ASN A 50 -9.99 -3.33 -5.89
N ASN A 51 -10.13 -2.17 -6.51
CA ASN A 51 -9.83 -1.99 -7.93
C ASN A 51 -8.35 -2.24 -8.25
N ALA A 52 -7.43 -1.73 -7.42
CA ALA A 52 -6.01 -1.97 -7.62
C ALA A 52 -5.64 -3.46 -7.48
N LYS A 53 -6.22 -4.15 -6.49
CA LYS A 53 -6.01 -5.59 -6.29
C LYS A 53 -6.51 -6.41 -7.47
N SER A 54 -7.70 -6.12 -8.00
CA SER A 54 -8.26 -6.86 -9.15
C SER A 54 -7.49 -6.65 -10.45
N LEU A 55 -6.78 -5.53 -10.60
CA LEU A 55 -5.95 -5.25 -11.78
C LEU A 55 -4.57 -5.94 -11.74
N ILE A 56 -4.09 -6.30 -10.55
CA ILE A 56 -2.70 -6.73 -10.35
C ILE A 56 -2.61 -8.21 -9.98
N PHE A 57 -3.50 -8.68 -9.12
CA PHE A 57 -3.44 -10.03 -8.57
C PHE A 57 -4.44 -10.96 -9.28
N PRO A 58 -4.08 -12.24 -9.47
CA PRO A 58 -5.03 -13.28 -9.86
C PRO A 58 -6.22 -13.34 -8.90
N SER A 59 -7.40 -13.75 -9.39
CA SER A 59 -8.64 -13.79 -8.60
C SER A 59 -8.60 -14.75 -7.41
N ASP A 60 -7.73 -15.76 -7.45
CA ASP A 60 -7.50 -16.75 -6.39
C ASP A 60 -6.38 -16.37 -5.41
N TYR A 61 -5.75 -15.21 -5.59
CA TYR A 61 -4.64 -14.75 -4.74
C TYR A 61 -5.13 -13.98 -3.50
N ASP A 62 -4.75 -14.46 -2.30
CA ASP A 62 -4.96 -13.71 -1.06
C ASP A 62 -3.96 -12.55 -0.92
N SER A 63 -4.37 -11.40 -1.45
CA SER A 63 -3.66 -10.13 -1.34
C SER A 63 -3.81 -9.45 0.03
N THR A 64 -4.62 -9.96 0.95
CA THR A 64 -4.87 -9.32 2.26
C THR A 64 -3.85 -9.70 3.35
N SER A 65 -3.03 -10.71 3.08
CA SER A 65 -2.05 -11.27 4.02
C SER A 65 -0.89 -10.32 4.40
N MET A 66 -0.70 -9.22 3.68
CA MET A 66 0.34 -8.21 3.92
C MET A 66 -0.05 -6.83 3.37
N PHE A 67 0.74 -5.80 3.70
CA PHE A 67 0.62 -4.50 3.02
C PHE A 67 1.21 -4.61 1.61
N TRP A 68 0.79 -3.71 0.72
CA TRP A 68 1.34 -3.57 -0.62
C TRP A 68 1.62 -2.10 -0.92
N LEU A 69 2.83 -1.80 -1.41
CA LEU A 69 3.07 -0.58 -2.15
C LEU A 69 2.94 -0.88 -3.63
N ILE A 70 2.06 -0.16 -4.30
CA ILE A 70 1.87 -0.22 -5.74
C ILE A 70 2.35 1.10 -6.33
N ASN A 71 3.27 1.05 -7.29
CA ASN A 71 3.74 2.22 -8.04
C ASN A 71 3.96 1.86 -9.51
N ALA A 72 4.46 2.80 -10.30
CA ALA A 72 4.72 2.60 -11.73
C ALA A 72 5.61 1.39 -12.07
N LYS A 73 6.40 0.86 -11.11
CA LYS A 73 7.27 -0.30 -11.31
C LYS A 73 6.55 -1.64 -11.04
N GLY A 74 5.51 -1.64 -10.21
CA GLY A 74 4.82 -2.85 -9.79
C GLY A 74 4.21 -2.79 -8.39
N ALA A 75 3.84 -3.95 -7.87
CA ALA A 75 3.34 -4.15 -6.51
C ALA A 75 4.38 -4.86 -5.63
N PHE A 76 4.67 -4.31 -4.46
CA PHE A 76 5.70 -4.79 -3.52
C PHE A 76 5.11 -4.96 -2.13
N GLY A 77 5.12 -6.19 -1.62
CA GLY A 77 4.45 -6.57 -0.37
C GLY A 77 5.38 -7.10 0.71
N GLY A 78 5.02 -6.83 1.97
CA GLY A 78 5.80 -7.23 3.14
C GLY A 78 7.22 -6.66 3.12
N ARG A 79 8.24 -7.47 3.41
CA ARG A 79 9.64 -6.99 3.43
C ARG A 79 10.10 -6.38 2.11
N ALA A 80 9.70 -6.96 0.98
CA ALA A 80 10.06 -6.45 -0.35
C ALA A 80 9.49 -5.04 -0.61
N GLY A 81 8.42 -4.65 0.10
CA GLY A 81 7.82 -3.32 0.00
C GLY A 81 8.51 -2.23 0.82
N LEU A 82 9.32 -2.56 1.83
CA LEU A 82 9.89 -1.57 2.74
C LEU A 82 10.86 -0.59 2.04
N LEU A 83 11.79 -1.11 1.24
CA LEU A 83 12.71 -0.27 0.48
C LEU A 83 11.98 0.58 -0.58
N PRO A 84 11.06 0.03 -1.39
CA PRO A 84 10.20 0.82 -2.26
C PRO A 84 9.44 1.95 -1.53
N VAL A 85 8.88 1.67 -0.35
CA VAL A 85 8.19 2.69 0.46
C VAL A 85 9.13 3.82 0.83
N PHE A 86 10.32 3.48 1.33
CA PHE A 86 11.33 4.48 1.70
C PHE A 86 11.75 5.36 0.51
N VAL A 87 11.96 4.76 -0.67
CA VAL A 87 12.28 5.49 -1.90
C VAL A 87 11.16 6.44 -2.31
N GLU A 88 9.89 6.00 -2.25
CA GLU A 88 8.76 6.87 -2.57
C GLU A 88 8.55 7.98 -1.53
N ILE A 89 8.84 7.74 -0.25
CA ILE A 89 8.83 8.79 0.78
C ILE A 89 9.83 9.89 0.42
N ILE A 90 11.09 9.52 0.13
CA ILE A 90 12.13 10.49 -0.26
C ILE A 90 11.68 11.30 -1.48
N LYS A 91 11.16 10.63 -2.52
CA LYS A 91 10.64 11.32 -3.70
C LYS A 91 9.53 12.31 -3.36
N GLY A 92 8.57 11.91 -2.54
CA GLY A 92 7.47 12.77 -2.09
C GLY A 92 7.95 14.00 -1.32
N THR A 93 8.94 13.83 -0.45
CA THR A 93 9.53 14.94 0.34
C THR A 93 10.16 16.00 -0.55
N PHE A 94 10.86 15.59 -1.61
CA PHE A 94 11.56 16.48 -2.54
C PHE A 94 10.68 17.00 -3.70
N ARG A 95 9.42 16.57 -3.83
CA ARG A 95 8.47 17.13 -4.81
C ARG A 95 8.01 18.53 -4.38
N LYS A 96 7.86 19.43 -5.36
CA LYS A 96 7.33 20.79 -5.11
C LYS A 96 5.89 20.67 -4.62
N ALA A 97 5.56 21.41 -3.55
CA ALA A 97 4.25 21.36 -2.88
C ALA A 97 3.03 21.79 -3.75
N SER A 98 3.26 22.24 -4.98
CA SER A 98 2.24 22.83 -5.86
C SER A 98 1.37 21.81 -6.61
N GLU A 99 1.61 20.51 -6.46
CA GLU A 99 0.92 19.44 -7.21
C GLU A 99 0.17 18.45 -6.30
N VAL A 100 0.18 18.68 -4.98
CA VAL A 100 -0.55 17.85 -4.02
C VAL A 100 -1.94 18.44 -3.82
N GLU A 101 -2.86 18.07 -4.71
CA GLU A 101 -4.28 18.39 -4.54
C GLU A 101 -4.77 17.79 -3.21
N ASN A 102 -5.21 18.70 -2.34
CA ASN A 102 -5.94 18.56 -1.08
C ASN A 102 -5.69 17.27 -0.25
N PRO A 103 -4.90 17.31 0.84
CA PRO A 103 -4.66 16.16 1.72
C PRO A 103 -5.89 15.74 2.58
N ASN A 104 -7.07 16.32 2.36
CA ASN A 104 -8.24 16.14 3.21
C ASN A 104 -9.24 15.07 2.71
N LEU A 105 -8.78 13.90 2.26
CA LEU A 105 -9.72 12.82 1.91
C LEU A 105 -9.36 11.39 2.40
N ALA A 106 -8.43 11.24 3.35
CA ALA A 106 -8.13 9.93 3.94
C ALA A 106 -8.12 9.89 5.48
N CYS A 107 -8.42 11.01 6.15
CA CYS A 107 -8.62 11.02 7.59
C CYS A 107 -10.11 10.90 7.90
N ARG A 108 -10.68 9.72 7.67
CA ARG A 108 -11.89 9.35 8.40
C ARG A 108 -11.46 8.61 9.65
N ASP A 109 -12.06 9.01 10.76
CA ASP A 109 -11.72 8.64 12.13
C ASP A 109 -11.32 7.18 12.26
N ILE A 110 -10.18 6.93 12.93
CA ILE A 110 -9.92 5.63 13.56
C ILE A 110 -10.93 5.53 14.70
N GLU A 111 -12.20 5.29 14.33
CA GLU A 111 -13.24 4.94 15.27
C GLU A 111 -12.75 3.68 15.98
N LYS A 112 -12.78 3.72 17.31
CA LYS A 112 -12.27 2.69 18.22
C LYS A 112 -12.95 1.34 17.94
N ARG A 113 -12.57 0.62 16.88
CA ARG A 113 -12.83 -0.81 16.74
C ARG A 113 -11.99 -1.49 17.83
N SER A 114 -12.67 -1.88 18.90
CA SER A 114 -12.10 -2.54 20.08
C SER A 114 -11.17 -3.68 19.66
N CYS A 115 -9.85 -3.50 19.83
CA CYS A 115 -8.87 -4.53 19.51
C CYS A 115 -8.84 -5.60 20.60
N SER A 116 -9.13 -6.84 20.23
CA SER A 116 -8.87 -8.02 21.05
C SER A 116 -7.37 -8.38 21.02
N SER A 117 -6.75 -8.30 22.20
CA SER A 117 -5.45 -8.87 22.61
C SER A 117 -4.16 -8.42 21.87
N PRO A 118 -3.12 -7.94 22.60
CA PRO A 118 -1.79 -7.60 22.06
C PRO A 118 -1.07 -8.74 21.31
N ARG A 119 -1.35 -10.01 21.65
CA ARG A 119 -0.66 -11.18 21.06
C ARG A 119 -1.00 -11.39 19.58
N SER A 120 -2.22 -11.09 19.15
CA SER A 120 -2.65 -11.24 17.74
C SER A 120 -2.03 -10.18 16.83
N THR A 121 -1.78 -8.99 17.39
CA THR A 121 -1.19 -7.85 16.67
C THR A 121 0.30 -8.08 16.36
N PHE A 122 1.06 -8.62 17.32
CA PHE A 122 2.48 -8.94 17.09
C PHE A 122 2.67 -10.12 16.12
N ALA A 123 1.77 -11.11 16.11
CA ALA A 123 1.81 -12.19 15.12
C ALA A 123 1.64 -11.67 13.67
N ARG A 124 0.76 -10.67 13.48
CA ARG A 124 0.61 -9.95 12.20
C ARG A 124 1.86 -9.13 11.84
N MET A 125 2.53 -8.51 12.82
CA MET A 125 3.82 -7.84 12.55
C MET A 125 4.92 -8.83 12.12
N ILE A 126 4.96 -10.02 12.73
CA ILE A 126 5.91 -11.06 12.33
C ILE A 126 5.62 -11.57 10.91
N SER A 127 4.34 -11.62 10.49
CA SER A 127 4.02 -11.97 9.10
C SER A 127 4.58 -10.94 8.11
N LEU A 128 4.67 -9.65 8.47
CA LEU A 128 5.31 -8.62 7.63
C LEU A 128 6.80 -8.91 7.38
N PHE A 129 7.48 -9.52 8.35
CA PHE A 129 8.86 -9.94 8.23
C PHE A 129 9.01 -11.36 7.66
N LYS A 130 7.96 -12.17 7.62
CA LYS A 130 8.03 -13.52 7.03
C LYS A 130 7.65 -13.50 5.54
N ASN A 131 6.61 -12.75 5.20
CA ASN A 131 6.09 -12.63 3.86
C ASN A 131 6.85 -11.57 3.06
N SER A 132 7.21 -11.92 1.83
CA SER A 132 7.92 -11.04 0.91
C SER A 132 7.52 -11.43 -0.50
N LYS A 133 6.83 -10.52 -1.20
CA LYS A 133 6.33 -10.75 -2.56
C LYS A 133 6.47 -9.48 -3.39
N GLN A 134 6.71 -9.65 -4.69
CA GLN A 134 6.77 -8.54 -5.64
C GLN A 134 6.23 -8.98 -6.99
N TYR A 135 5.55 -8.06 -7.68
CA TYR A 135 5.01 -8.23 -9.03
C TYR A 135 5.45 -7.02 -9.85
N CYS A 136 6.42 -7.21 -10.74
CA CYS A 136 6.92 -6.15 -11.60
C CYS A 136 6.07 -6.06 -12.88
N PHE A 137 5.62 -4.86 -13.26
CA PHE A 137 4.78 -4.71 -14.45
C PHE A 137 5.51 -5.05 -15.77
N GLY A 138 6.85 -4.97 -15.79
CA GLY A 138 7.67 -5.40 -16.95
C GLY A 138 7.67 -6.91 -17.23
N ASN A 139 7.27 -7.75 -16.27
CA ASN A 139 7.30 -9.21 -16.38
C ASN A 139 5.92 -9.85 -16.62
N LEU A 140 4.84 -9.06 -16.78
CA LEU A 140 3.48 -9.57 -17.03
C LEU A 140 3.26 -10.06 -18.49
N ASN A 141 4.31 -10.22 -19.28
CA ASN A 141 4.27 -10.75 -20.65
C ASN A 141 4.64 -12.26 -20.72
N GLY A 142 4.81 -12.95 -19.58
CA GLY A 142 5.40 -14.30 -19.54
C GLY A 142 4.50 -15.40 -18.97
N SER A 143 3.17 -15.28 -19.05
CA SER A 143 2.25 -16.34 -18.61
C SER A 143 1.11 -16.51 -19.62
N THR A 144 1.46 -17.14 -20.74
CA THR A 144 0.53 -17.94 -21.55
C THR A 144 0.52 -19.36 -21.03
#